data_AF-A0A4R1K5H5-F1
#
_entry.id   AF-A0A4R1K5H5-F1
#
_cell.length_a   1.000
_cell.length_b   1.000
_cell.length_c   1.000
_cell.angle_alpha   90.00
_cell.angle_beta   90.00
_cell.angle_gamma   90.00
#
_symmetry.space_group_name_H-M   'P 1'
#
loop_
_entity.id
_entity.type
_entity.pdbx_description
1 polymer ?
#
loop_
_entity_poly.entity_id
_entity_poly.type
_entity_poly.pdbx_seq_one_letter_code
_entity_poly.pdbx_strand_id
1 'polypeptide(L)'
;MTGFMNIFKSYRLLMVFSSLILTLAVSLAVLSAINSVIESNIQKIRSEAAGYKTGEIRTRLNDLEKALSETNPPYLNRREAKILLLETLENFRTLYGGSITEELTDSGSAYTAEMEFEIEPTDPSQIIQIADYLENSVAPVIVVKKMTFTSGGKKR
;
A
#
# COMPACT_ATOMS: atom_id res chain seq x y z
N MET A 1 43.91 -53.45 31.06
CA MET A 1 42.65 -52.69 31.23
C MET A 1 42.72 -51.28 30.61
N THR A 2 43.50 -51.09 29.54
CA THR A 2 43.79 -49.76 28.92
C THR A 2 43.37 -49.67 27.45
N GLY A 3 43.21 -50.79 26.73
CA GLY A 3 42.81 -50.79 25.31
C GLY A 3 41.36 -50.38 25.05
N PHE A 4 40.42 -50.82 25.90
CA PHE A 4 38.98 -50.52 25.75
C PHE A 4 38.68 -49.01 25.91
N MET A 5 39.41 -48.32 26.79
CA MET A 5 39.21 -46.90 27.06
C MET A 5 39.72 -45.99 25.94
N ASN A 6 40.74 -46.43 25.18
CA ASN A 6 41.22 -45.73 23.99
C ASN A 6 40.27 -45.91 22.79
N ILE A 7 39.68 -47.09 22.62
CA ILE A 7 38.69 -47.35 21.55
C ILE A 7 37.43 -46.50 21.77
N PHE A 8 36.95 -46.38 23.00
CA PHE A 8 35.80 -45.52 23.34
C PHE A 8 36.09 -44.03 23.09
N LYS A 9 37.31 -43.56 23.38
CA LYS A 9 37.72 -42.18 23.07
C LYS A 9 37.79 -41.93 21.57
N SER A 10 38.35 -42.86 20.80
CA SER A 10 38.41 -42.76 19.33
C SER A 10 37.02 -42.78 18.70
N TYR A 11 36.12 -43.62 19.20
CA TYR A 11 34.73 -43.70 18.72
C TYR A 11 33.95 -42.42 19.01
N ARG A 12 34.14 -41.84 20.21
CA ARG A 12 33.55 -40.56 20.60
C ARG A 12 34.09 -39.40 19.76
N LEU A 13 35.39 -39.42 19.42
CA LEU A 13 36.01 -38.45 18.52
C LEU A 13 35.43 -38.55 17.11
N LEU A 14 35.25 -39.78 16.60
CA LEU A 14 34.69 -40.05 15.28
C LEU A 14 33.22 -39.59 15.20
N MET A 15 32.42 -39.80 16.25
CA MET A 15 31.06 -39.27 16.35
C MET A 15 31.01 -37.73 16.37
N VAL A 16 31.98 -37.06 16.98
CA VAL A 16 32.06 -35.59 16.99
C VAL A 16 32.45 -35.06 15.61
N PHE A 17 33.38 -35.72 14.91
CA PHE A 17 33.73 -35.33 13.55
C PHE A 17 32.59 -35.58 12.56
N SER A 18 31.85 -36.68 12.68
CA SER A 18 30.72 -36.96 11.80
C SER A 18 29.56 -35.97 12.01
N SER A 19 29.28 -35.56 13.25
CA SER A 19 28.27 -34.53 13.53
C SER A 19 28.70 -33.14 13.06
N LEU A 20 29.99 -32.81 13.14
CA LEU A 20 30.54 -31.56 12.60
C LEU A 20 30.43 -31.50 11.06
N ILE A 21 30.71 -32.62 10.38
CA ILE A 21 30.59 -32.71 8.92
C ILE A 21 29.12 -32.62 8.50
N LEU A 22 28.20 -33.27 9.23
CA LEU A 22 26.78 -33.24 8.95
C LEU A 22 26.21 -31.82 9.11
N THR A 23 26.60 -31.11 10.16
CA THR A 23 26.16 -29.72 10.40
C THR A 23 26.71 -28.76 9.34
N LEU A 24 27.95 -28.96 8.88
CA LEU A 24 28.51 -28.20 7.75
C LEU A 24 27.80 -28.48 6.43
N ALA A 25 27.45 -29.75 6.16
CA ALA A 25 26.76 -30.13 4.93
C ALA A 25 25.35 -29.52 4.86
N VAL A 26 24.63 -29.49 5.99
CA VAL A 26 23.30 -28.87 6.08
C VAL A 26 23.40 -27.36 5.90
N SER A 27 24.38 -26.68 6.51
CA SER A 27 24.52 -25.23 6.34
C SER A 27 24.88 -24.84 4.91
N LEU A 28 25.73 -25.61 4.23
CA LEU A 28 26.04 -25.44 2.81
C LEU A 28 24.82 -25.66 1.90
N ALA A 29 24.00 -26.69 2.19
CA ALA A 29 22.78 -26.94 1.44
C ALA A 29 21.74 -25.82 1.61
N VAL A 30 21.60 -25.29 2.83
CA VAL A 30 20.74 -24.13 3.11
C VAL A 30 21.24 -22.88 2.38
N LEU A 31 22.55 -22.63 2.36
CA LEU A 31 23.14 -21.50 1.64
C LEU A 31 22.89 -21.60 0.12
N SER A 32 23.01 -22.80 -0.44
CA SER A 32 22.72 -23.07 -1.85
C SER A 32 21.24 -22.87 -2.19
N ALA A 33 20.33 -23.33 -1.31
CA ALA A 33 18.90 -23.11 -1.48
C ALA A 33 18.52 -21.62 -1.39
N ILE A 34 19.15 -20.87 -0.49
CA ILE A 34 18.96 -19.41 -0.38
C ILE A 34 19.45 -18.70 -1.65
N ASN A 35 20.62 -19.06 -2.18
CA ASN A 35 21.14 -18.49 -3.42
C ASN A 35 20.20 -18.76 -4.61
N SER A 36 19.66 -19.98 -4.72
CA SER A 36 18.68 -20.35 -5.73
C SER A 36 17.38 -19.52 -5.64
N VAL A 37 16.87 -19.32 -4.43
CA VAL A 37 15.66 -18.49 -4.19
C VAL A 37 15.93 -17.03 -4.54
N ILE A 38 17.09 -16.50 -4.16
CA ILE A 38 17.53 -15.13 -4.49
C ILE A 38 17.64 -14.96 -6.01
N GLU A 39 18.26 -15.90 -6.72
CA GLU A 39 18.37 -15.87 -8.18
C GLU A 39 16.98 -15.84 -8.84
N SER A 40 16.05 -16.68 -8.36
CA SER A 40 14.67 -16.72 -8.88
C SER A 40 13.91 -15.43 -8.61
N ASN A 41 14.12 -14.81 -7.44
CA ASN A 41 13.49 -13.55 -7.07
C ASN A 41 14.08 -12.38 -7.86
N ILE A 42 15.40 -12.37 -8.10
CA ILE A 42 16.05 -11.38 -8.96
C ILE A 42 15.56 -11.53 -10.41
N GLN A 43 15.37 -12.76 -10.89
CA GLN A 43 14.79 -12.99 -12.22
C GLN A 43 13.32 -12.55 -12.29
N LYS A 44 12.51 -12.79 -11.25
CA LYS A 44 11.14 -12.27 -11.17
C LYS A 44 11.11 -10.76 -11.14
N ILE A 45 11.93 -10.11 -10.31
CA ILE A 45 12.06 -8.64 -10.25
C ILE A 45 12.54 -8.09 -11.58
N ARG A 46 13.50 -8.74 -12.26
CA ARG A 46 13.92 -8.35 -13.61
C ARG A 46 12.83 -8.54 -14.64
N SER A 47 12.00 -9.58 -14.53
CA SER A 47 10.87 -9.82 -15.43
C SER A 47 9.72 -8.84 -15.20
N GLU A 48 9.45 -8.45 -13.95
CA GLU A 48 8.48 -7.42 -13.57
C GLU A 48 8.99 -6.03 -13.97
N ALA A 49 10.27 -5.73 -13.75
CA ALA A 49 10.94 -4.52 -14.22
C ALA A 49 10.98 -4.45 -15.76
N ALA A 50 11.15 -5.58 -16.44
CA ALA A 50 11.04 -5.69 -17.89
C ALA A 50 9.58 -5.68 -18.40
N GLY A 51 8.59 -5.79 -17.51
CA GLY A 51 7.16 -5.62 -17.76
C GLY A 51 6.74 -4.15 -17.77
N TYR A 52 7.43 -3.29 -17.02
CA TYR A 52 7.38 -1.82 -17.17
C TYR A 52 8.12 -1.37 -18.44
N LYS A 53 7.86 -2.03 -19.57
CA LYS A 53 8.43 -1.64 -20.87
C LYS A 53 8.08 -0.18 -21.09
N THR A 54 9.07 0.61 -21.48
CA THR A 54 8.95 2.02 -21.85
C THR A 54 7.76 2.32 -22.76
N GLY A 55 7.30 1.32 -23.54
CA GLY A 55 6.05 1.35 -24.30
C GLY A 55 4.78 1.48 -23.45
N GLU A 56 4.57 0.67 -22.41
CA GLU A 56 3.38 0.77 -21.55
C GLU A 56 3.34 2.05 -20.73
N ILE A 57 4.50 2.51 -20.24
CA ILE A 57 4.59 3.81 -19.56
C ILE A 57 4.23 4.93 -20.52
N ARG A 58 4.69 4.86 -21.77
CA ARG A 58 4.39 5.86 -22.80
C ARG A 58 2.92 5.81 -23.22
N THR A 59 2.31 4.63 -23.29
CA THR A 59 0.87 4.48 -23.53
C THR A 59 0.06 5.09 -22.38
N ARG A 60 0.40 4.77 -21.12
CA ARG A 60 -0.27 5.35 -19.94
C ARG A 60 -0.08 6.85 -19.83
N LEU A 61 1.10 7.38 -20.19
CA LEU A 61 1.34 8.82 -20.25
C LEU A 61 0.52 9.47 -21.36
N ASN A 62 0.42 8.86 -22.54
CA ASN A 62 -0.44 9.36 -23.63
C ASN A 62 -1.92 9.31 -23.25
N ASP A 63 -2.38 8.27 -22.56
CA ASP A 63 -3.76 8.16 -22.07
C ASP A 63 -4.05 9.24 -21.02
N LEU A 64 -3.08 9.50 -20.13
CA LEU A 64 -3.16 10.59 -19.15
C LEU A 64 -3.17 11.97 -19.84
N GLU A 65 -2.30 12.19 -20.83
CA GLU A 65 -2.23 13.44 -21.60
C GLU A 65 -3.53 13.69 -22.37
N LYS A 66 -4.12 12.64 -22.96
CA LYS A 66 -5.42 12.71 -23.61
C LYS A 66 -6.52 13.05 -22.61
N ALA A 67 -6.57 12.37 -21.46
CA ALA A 67 -7.54 12.69 -20.40
C ALA A 67 -7.40 14.13 -19.90
N LEU A 68 -6.17 14.62 -19.72
CA LEU A 68 -5.87 16.01 -19.32
C LEU A 68 -6.32 17.02 -20.39
N SER A 69 -6.16 16.70 -21.68
CA SER A 69 -6.60 17.57 -22.77
C SER A 69 -8.14 17.66 -22.89
N GLU A 70 -8.85 16.60 -22.50
CA GLU A 70 -10.31 16.54 -22.50
C GLU A 70 -10.92 17.21 -21.26
N THR A 71 -10.25 17.15 -20.10
CA THR A 71 -10.75 17.69 -18.82
C THR A 71 -10.25 19.09 -18.46
N ASN A 72 -9.19 19.58 -19.13
CA ASN A 72 -8.59 20.91 -18.95
C ASN A 72 -8.56 21.36 -17.48
N PRO A 73 -7.89 20.61 -16.59
CA PRO A 73 -7.94 20.86 -15.16
C PRO A 73 -7.37 22.25 -14.83
N PRO A 74 -7.92 22.94 -13.82
CA PRO A 74 -7.43 24.26 -13.44
C PRO A 74 -5.97 24.17 -12.97
N TYR A 75 -5.09 24.97 -13.58
CA TYR A 75 -3.73 25.16 -13.10
C TYR A 75 -3.76 25.99 -11.82
N LEU A 76 -3.81 25.31 -10.67
CA LEU A 76 -3.83 25.95 -9.36
C LEU A 76 -2.39 26.13 -8.86
N ASN A 77 -2.06 27.33 -8.36
CA ASN A 77 -0.84 27.49 -7.59
C ASN A 77 -1.00 26.82 -6.20
N ARG A 78 0.13 26.59 -5.51
CA ARG A 78 0.14 25.89 -4.22
C ARG A 78 -0.78 26.53 -3.17
N ARG A 79 -0.91 27.87 -3.17
CA ARG A 79 -1.78 28.60 -2.24
C ARG A 79 -3.25 28.40 -2.59
N GLU A 80 -3.59 28.46 -3.87
CA GLU A 80 -4.94 28.22 -4.40
C GLU A 80 -5.39 26.79 -4.16
N ALA A 81 -4.52 25.80 -4.38
CA ALA A 81 -4.81 24.40 -4.10
C ALA A 81 -5.12 24.16 -2.61
N LYS A 82 -4.38 24.84 -1.72
CA LYS A 82 -4.63 24.79 -0.28
C LYS A 82 -5.98 25.43 0.09
N ILE A 83 -6.28 26.60 -0.46
CA ILE A 83 -7.54 27.30 -0.18
C ILE A 83 -8.72 26.46 -0.67
N LEU A 84 -8.66 25.97 -1.91
CA LEU A 84 -9.70 25.13 -2.48
C LEU A 84 -9.96 23.89 -1.63
N LEU A 85 -8.90 23.19 -1.20
CA LEU A 85 -9.04 22.02 -0.34
C LEU A 85 -9.73 22.36 0.99
N LEU A 86 -9.34 23.47 1.63
CA LEU A 86 -9.96 23.92 2.87
C LEU A 86 -11.43 24.30 2.68
N GLU A 87 -11.77 25.00 1.59
CA GLU A 87 -13.15 25.34 1.23
C GLU A 87 -13.99 24.08 0.98
N THR A 88 -13.44 23.09 0.27
CA THR A 88 -14.13 21.81 0.06
C THR A 88 -14.38 21.09 1.38
N LEU A 89 -13.38 21.01 2.27
CA LEU A 89 -13.53 20.39 3.59
C LEU A 89 -14.59 21.12 4.43
N GLU A 90 -14.58 22.46 4.45
CA GLU A 90 -15.56 23.25 5.20
C GLU A 90 -16.99 23.08 4.63
N ASN A 91 -17.12 23.00 3.31
CA ASN A 91 -18.41 22.72 2.65
C ASN A 91 -18.92 21.31 3.02
N PHE A 92 -18.05 20.30 3.02
CA PHE A 92 -18.42 18.95 3.47
C PHE A 92 -18.86 18.92 4.92
N ARG A 93 -18.12 19.61 5.81
CA ARG A 93 -18.48 19.74 7.21
C ARG A 93 -19.85 20.39 7.38
N THR A 94 -20.12 21.45 6.62
CA THR A 94 -21.37 22.21 6.73
C THR A 94 -22.56 21.43 6.19
N LEU A 95 -22.40 20.74 5.06
CA LEU A 95 -23.49 20.01 4.39
C LEU A 95 -23.79 18.66 5.03
N TYR A 96 -22.75 17.97 5.52
CA TYR A 96 -22.84 16.57 5.93
C TYR A 96 -22.37 16.32 7.37
N GLY A 97 -22.02 17.36 8.13
CA GLY A 97 -21.66 17.23 9.55
C GLY A 97 -20.32 16.53 9.81
N GLY A 98 -19.43 16.44 8.81
CA GLY A 98 -18.16 15.73 8.91
C GLY A 98 -17.16 16.30 9.91
N SER A 99 -16.40 15.44 10.57
CA SER A 99 -15.26 15.80 11.40
C SER A 99 -13.95 15.52 10.66
N ILE A 100 -13.01 16.46 10.75
CA ILE A 100 -11.64 16.25 10.26
C ILE A 100 -10.94 15.32 11.25
N THR A 101 -10.46 14.17 10.78
CA THR A 101 -9.79 13.16 11.60
C THR A 101 -8.27 13.31 11.56
N GLU A 102 -7.74 13.73 10.41
CA GLU A 102 -6.32 14.01 10.22
C GLU A 102 -6.12 15.45 9.73
N GLU A 103 -5.23 16.17 10.39
CA GLU A 103 -4.88 17.53 10.01
C GLU A 103 -4.24 17.58 8.61
N LEU A 104 -4.32 18.76 7.99
CA LEU A 104 -3.76 19.02 6.67
C LEU A 104 -2.26 18.68 6.63
N THR A 105 -1.91 17.66 5.87
CA THR A 105 -0.53 17.23 5.66
C THR A 105 0.00 17.79 4.33
N ASP A 106 1.19 18.37 4.36
CA ASP A 106 1.89 18.91 3.21
C ASP A 106 3.09 18.02 2.86
N SER A 107 3.00 17.33 1.71
CA SER A 107 4.04 16.41 1.22
C SER A 107 4.99 17.06 0.20
N GLY A 108 4.90 18.39 0.02
CA GLY A 108 5.69 19.14 -0.96
C GLY A 108 5.13 19.13 -2.38
N SER A 109 4.47 18.04 -2.80
CA SER A 109 3.80 17.90 -4.09
C SER A 109 2.28 17.92 -4.01
N ALA A 110 1.69 17.65 -2.84
CA ALA A 110 0.25 17.66 -2.63
C ALA A 110 -0.13 18.00 -1.19
N TYR A 111 -1.34 18.54 -1.03
CA TYR A 111 -2.03 18.68 0.25
C TYR A 111 -3.01 17.54 0.44
N THR A 112 -2.98 16.90 1.61
CA THR A 112 -3.88 15.79 1.96
C THR A 112 -4.53 16.05 3.31
N ALA A 113 -5.79 15.66 3.47
CA ALA A 113 -6.51 15.69 4.73
C ALA A 113 -7.46 14.49 4.78
N GLU A 114 -7.73 13.97 5.98
CA GLU A 114 -8.73 12.94 6.19
C GLU A 114 -9.95 13.51 6.89
N MET A 115 -11.12 13.09 6.42
CA MET A 115 -12.41 13.46 6.98
C MET A 115 -13.26 12.22 7.15
N GLU A 116 -13.93 12.15 8.29
CA GLU A 116 -14.97 11.18 8.57
C GLU A 116 -16.29 11.92 8.72
N PHE A 117 -17.35 11.42 8.08
CA PHE A 117 -18.68 12.00 8.19
C PHE A 117 -19.71 10.89 8.37
N GLU A 118 -20.72 11.17 9.18
CA GLU A 118 -21.85 10.28 9.42
C GLU A 118 -23.10 10.98 8.88
N ILE A 119 -23.84 10.27 8.04
CA ILE A 119 -25.05 10.80 7.42
C ILE A 119 -26.18 9.84 7.76
N GLU A 120 -27.25 10.39 8.32
CA GLU A 120 -28.54 9.72 8.43
C GLU A 120 -29.43 10.20 7.28
N PRO A 121 -29.39 9.53 6.11
CA PRO A 121 -30.13 9.99 4.94
C PRO A 121 -31.63 9.91 5.21
N THR A 122 -32.34 11.01 5.01
CA THR A 122 -33.81 11.05 5.09
C THR A 122 -34.46 10.41 3.87
N ASP A 123 -33.72 10.33 2.76
CA ASP A 123 -34.15 9.73 1.49
C ASP A 123 -32.96 8.96 0.86
N PRO A 124 -33.15 7.70 0.40
CA PRO A 124 -32.15 6.96 -0.37
C PRO A 124 -31.48 7.74 -1.51
N SER A 125 -32.17 8.71 -2.12
CA SER A 125 -31.60 9.56 -3.16
C SER A 125 -30.38 10.37 -2.70
N GLN A 126 -30.29 10.71 -1.42
CA GLN A 126 -29.17 11.48 -0.85
C GLN A 126 -27.86 10.71 -0.89
N ILE A 127 -27.90 9.39 -0.63
CA ILE A 127 -26.71 8.53 -0.72
C ILE A 127 -26.16 8.54 -2.14
N ILE A 128 -27.04 8.48 -3.14
CA ILE A 128 -26.66 8.50 -4.55
C ILE A 128 -26.03 9.84 -4.92
N GLN A 129 -26.61 10.95 -4.48
CA GLN A 129 -26.06 12.30 -4.74
C GLN A 129 -24.66 12.48 -4.13
N ILE A 130 -24.43 11.95 -2.93
CA ILE A 130 -23.13 12.01 -2.27
C ILE A 130 -22.12 11.14 -3.03
N ALA A 131 -22.49 9.91 -3.40
CA ALA A 131 -21.63 9.03 -4.18
C ALA A 131 -21.24 9.67 -5.53
N ASP A 132 -22.21 10.26 -6.22
CA ASP A 132 -22.01 10.93 -7.51
C ASP A 132 -21.13 12.18 -7.36
N TYR A 133 -21.30 12.95 -6.29
CA TYR A 133 -20.43 14.09 -5.98
C TYR A 133 -18.99 13.64 -5.68
N LEU A 134 -18.81 12.56 -4.93
CA LEU A 134 -17.49 12.01 -4.60
C LEU A 134 -16.77 11.46 -5.83
N GLU A 135 -17.49 10.79 -6.74
CA GLU A 135 -16.95 10.17 -7.95
C GLU A 135 -16.57 11.21 -9.01
N ASN A 136 -17.34 12.29 -9.14
CA ASN A 136 -17.12 13.33 -10.17
C ASN A 136 -16.25 14.51 -9.70
N SER A 137 -15.70 14.49 -8.48
CA SER A 137 -14.84 15.58 -7.98
C SER A 137 -13.48 15.58 -8.68
N VAL A 138 -13.31 16.47 -9.66
CA VAL A 138 -12.08 16.61 -10.45
C VAL A 138 -10.94 17.26 -9.64
N ALA A 139 -11.25 18.20 -8.75
CA ALA A 139 -10.29 18.83 -7.83
C ALA A 139 -11.02 19.47 -6.63
N PRO A 140 -10.66 19.16 -5.38
CA PRO A 140 -9.67 18.18 -4.95
C PRO A 140 -10.10 16.73 -5.26
N VAL A 141 -9.13 15.83 -5.44
CA VAL A 141 -9.40 14.40 -5.65
C VAL A 141 -9.85 13.79 -4.32
N ILE A 142 -11.05 13.21 -4.30
CA ILE A 142 -11.61 12.62 -3.09
C ILE A 142 -11.50 11.09 -3.19
N VAL A 143 -10.95 10.47 -2.15
CA VAL A 143 -10.80 9.01 -2.08
C VAL A 143 -11.54 8.49 -0.86
N VAL A 144 -12.57 7.66 -1.08
CA VAL A 144 -13.31 7.01 -0.01
C VAL A 144 -12.48 5.84 0.53
N LYS A 145 -11.90 6.01 1.73
CA LYS A 145 -11.09 4.96 2.37
C LYS A 145 -11.94 3.88 3.03
N LYS A 146 -13.06 4.27 3.64
CA LYS A 146 -13.95 3.37 4.38
C LYS A 146 -15.37 3.91 4.32
N MET A 147 -16.33 3.02 4.12
CA MET A 147 -17.77 3.31 4.20
C MET A 147 -18.40 2.24 5.08
N THR A 148 -19.27 2.63 6.00
CA THR A 148 -19.97 1.69 6.89
C THR A 148 -21.43 2.08 6.95
N PHE A 149 -22.32 1.11 6.76
CA PHE A 149 -23.76 1.31 6.86
C PHE A 149 -24.24 0.73 8.18
N THR A 150 -24.82 1.59 9.02
CA THR A 150 -25.51 1.18 10.23
C THR A 150 -27.01 1.20 9.95
N SER A 151 -27.69 0.08 10.23
CA SER A 151 -29.15 0.09 10.22
C SER A 151 -29.61 0.93 11.41
N GLY A 152 -30.42 1.96 11.16
CA GLY A 152 -31.04 2.81 12.17
C GLY A 152 -31.96 2.02 13.09
N GLY A 153 -31.37 1.24 13.99
CA GLY A 153 -32.05 0.58 15.07
C GLY A 153 -32.26 1.58 16.19
N LYS A 154 -33.45 2.19 16.23
CA LYS A 154 -33.94 2.92 17.40
C LYS A 154 -33.67 2.11 18.67
N LYS A 155 -32.65 2.50 19.43
CA LYS A 155 -32.57 2.26 20.88
C LYS A 155 -32.65 3.62 21.57
N ARG A 156 -33.86 4.17 21.61
CA ARG A 156 -34.55 4.71 22.79
C ARG A 156 -35.83 5.42 22.37
#